data_AF-A0A0R1M9K8-F1
#
_entry.id   AF-A0A0R1M9K8-F1
#
_cell.length_a   1.000
_cell.length_b   1.000
_cell.length_c   1.000
_cell.angle_alpha   90.00
_cell.angle_beta   90.00
_cell.angle_gamma   90.00
#
_symmetry.space_group_name_H-M   'P 1'
#
loop_
_entity.id
_entity.type
_entity.pdbx_description
1 polymer ?
#
loop_
_entity_poly.entity_id
_entity_poly.type
_entity_poly.pdbx_seq_one_letter_code
_entity_poly.pdbx_strand_id
1 'polypeptide(L)' 'MLTLTKKELIAIGFGPSQSADIIRRSKRLMVSKGFGYYTSKRLGRVPVKAVEEVLGICIADEKGELVDATSK' A
#
# COMPACT_ATOMS: atom_id res chain seq x y z
N MET A 1 -1.31 11.42 8.44
CA MET A 1 -1.91 10.59 7.36
C MET A 1 -0.96 9.45 7.07
N LEU A 2 -1.36 8.20 7.30
CA LEU A 2 -0.51 7.02 7.09
C LEU A 2 -0.45 6.69 5.60
N THR A 3 0.77 6.59 5.05
CA THR A 3 1.00 6.29 3.63
C THR A 3 1.93 5.11 3.49
N LEU A 4 1.74 4.33 2.43
CA LEU A 4 2.55 3.19 2.06
C LEU A 4 3.24 3.42 0.72
N THR A 5 4.43 2.85 0.63
CA THR A 5 5.28 2.77 -0.56
C THR A 5 5.46 1.33 -0.98
N LYS A 6 5.91 1.12 -2.22
CA LYS A 6 6.26 -0.21 -2.72
C LYS A 6 7.24 -0.94 -1.79
N LYS A 7 8.20 -0.22 -1.20
CA LYS A 7 9.23 -0.81 -0.34
C LYS A 7 8.64 -1.33 0.98
N GLU A 8 7.72 -0.59 1.58
CA GLU A 8 7.04 -1.00 2.80
C GLU A 8 6.14 -2.22 2.55
N LEU A 9 5.45 -2.28 1.41
CA LEU A 9 4.71 -3.49 1.01
C LEU A 9 5.62 -4.72 0.87
N ILE A 10 6.81 -4.53 0.32
CA ILE A 10 7.80 -5.63 0.24
C ILE A 10 8.26 -6.05 1.64
N ALA A 11 8.50 -5.09 2.54
CA ALA A 11 8.90 -5.39 3.92
C ALA A 11 7.81 -6.13 4.72
N ILE A 12 6.53 -5.91 4.38
CA ILE A 12 5.38 -6.63 4.95
C ILE A 12 5.28 -8.08 4.40
N GLY A 13 6.01 -8.41 3.34
CA GLY A 13 6.04 -9.77 2.76
C GLY A 13 5.37 -9.91 1.40
N PHE A 14 4.90 -8.81 0.78
CA PHE A 14 4.38 -8.87 -0.59
C PHE A 14 5.52 -8.97 -1.62
N GLY A 15 5.32 -9.78 -2.66
CA GLY A 15 6.29 -9.88 -3.75
C GLY A 15 6.55 -8.52 -4.45
N PRO A 16 7.72 -8.31 -5.08
CA PRO A 16 8.05 -7.03 -5.72
C PRO A 16 7.12 -6.66 -6.88
N SER A 17 6.60 -7.66 -7.60
CA SER A 17 5.59 -7.47 -8.66
C SER A 17 4.24 -7.10 -8.04
N GLN A 18 3.79 -7.91 -7.09
CA GLN A 18 2.53 -7.71 -6.37
C GLN A 18 2.46 -6.33 -5.70
N SER A 19 3.54 -5.92 -5.04
CA SER A 19 3.67 -4.60 -4.43
C SER A 19 3.53 -3.47 -5.44
N ALA A 20 4.12 -3.61 -6.64
CA ALA A 20 3.99 -2.61 -7.69
C ALA A 20 2.54 -2.53 -8.24
N ASP A 21 1.87 -3.67 -8.36
CA ASP A 21 0.48 -3.76 -8.79
C ASP A 21 -0.48 -3.18 -7.76
N ILE A 22 -0.26 -3.45 -6.49
CA ILE A 22 -1.02 -2.87 -5.38
C ILE A 22 -0.94 -1.34 -5.41
N ILE A 23 0.27 -0.78 -5.54
CA ILE A 23 0.44 0.68 -5.66
C ILE A 23 -0.30 1.22 -6.89
N ARG A 24 -0.22 0.53 -8.03
CA ARG A 24 -0.94 0.94 -9.24
C ARG A 24 -2.46 0.93 -9.06
N ARG A 25 -3.02 -0.14 -8.49
CA ARG A 25 -4.45 -0.28 -8.24
C ARG A 25 -4.94 0.77 -7.24
N SER A 26 -4.18 0.98 -6.16
CA SER A 26 -4.50 1.97 -5.12
C SER A 26 -4.51 3.39 -5.67
N LYS A 27 -3.57 3.74 -6.55
CA LYS A 27 -3.59 5.03 -7.26
C LYS A 27 -4.82 5.20 -8.13
N ARG A 28 -5.17 4.19 -8.94
CA ARG A 28 -6.36 4.24 -9.80
C ARG A 28 -7.63 4.43 -8.96
N LEU A 29 -7.74 3.72 -7.83
CA LEU A 29 -8.83 3.88 -6.90
C LEU A 29 -8.90 5.31 -6.36
N MET A 30 -7.76 5.90 -5.98
CA MET A 30 -7.73 7.29 -5.51
C MET A 30 -8.11 8.30 -6.58
N VAL A 31 -7.65 8.12 -7.82
CA VAL A 31 -8.06 8.96 -8.95
C VAL A 31 -9.56 8.82 -9.21
N SER A 32 -10.11 7.60 -9.15
CA SER A 32 -11.55 7.35 -9.29
C SER A 32 -12.40 8.02 -8.20
N LYS A 33 -11.83 8.24 -7.01
CA LYS A 33 -12.47 8.97 -5.90
C LYS A 33 -12.36 10.49 -6.03
N GLY A 34 -11.79 11.00 -7.13
CA GLY A 34 -11.63 12.43 -7.39
C GLY A 34 -10.29 13.02 -6.91
N PHE A 35 -9.36 12.20 -6.39
CA PHE A 35 -8.06 12.69 -5.94
C PHE A 35 -7.05 12.71 -7.10
N GLY A 36 -7.07 13.78 -7.90
CA GLY A 36 -6.18 13.97 -9.05
C GLY A 36 -4.68 13.97 -8.72
N TYR A 37 -4.30 14.17 -7.45
CA TYR A 37 -2.91 14.09 -6.98
C TYR A 37 -2.23 12.74 -7.33
N TYR A 38 -3.00 11.65 -7.34
CA TYR A 38 -2.47 10.29 -7.55
C TYR A 38 -2.27 9.91 -9.03
N THR A 39 -2.66 10.78 -9.96
CA THR A 39 -2.43 10.58 -11.40
C THR A 39 -0.93 10.62 -11.75
N SER A 40 -0.10 11.27 -10.92
CA SER A 40 1.32 11.43 -11.20
C SER A 40 2.09 10.11 -11.19
N LYS A 41 2.87 9.88 -12.27
CA LYS A 41 3.78 8.74 -12.40
C LYS A 41 4.94 8.78 -11.39
N ARG A 42 5.36 9.97 -10.94
CA ARG A 42 6.50 10.18 -10.02
C ARG A 42 6.14 9.91 -8.55
N LEU A 43 4.85 9.88 -8.22
CA LEU A 43 4.41 9.68 -6.83
C LEU A 43 4.49 8.20 -6.44
N GLY A 44 5.50 7.78 -5.68
CA GLY A 44 5.64 6.38 -5.25
C GLY A 44 4.81 5.96 -4.05
N ARG A 45 3.80 6.76 -3.66
CA ARG A 45 3.13 6.70 -2.35
C ARG A 45 1.62 6.67 -2.51
N VAL A 46 0.94 5.92 -1.66
CA VAL A 46 -0.53 5.84 -1.58
C VAL A 46 -0.99 5.78 -0.12
N PRO A 47 -2.22 6.20 0.21
CA PRO A 47 -2.74 6.07 1.57
C PRO A 47 -2.99 4.62 1.92
N VAL A 48 -2.75 4.25 3.19
CA VAL A 48 -2.99 2.86 3.66
C VAL A 48 -4.44 2.44 3.45
N LYS A 49 -5.40 3.33 3.73
CA LYS A 49 -6.83 3.08 3.46
C LYS A 49 -7.12 2.64 2.02
N ALA A 50 -6.44 3.23 1.04
CA ALA A 50 -6.63 2.86 -0.36
C ALA A 50 -6.05 1.47 -0.67
N VAL A 51 -4.96 1.09 0.01
CA VAL A 51 -4.35 -0.24 -0.11
C VAL A 51 -5.26 -1.30 0.53
N GLU A 52 -5.79 -1.03 1.72
CA GLU A 52 -6.71 -1.91 2.43
C GLU A 52 -7.96 -2.19 1.60
N GLU A 53 -8.52 -1.17 0.97
CA GLU A 53 -9.68 -1.30 0.09
C GLU A 53 -9.39 -2.09 -1.20
N VAL A 54 -8.17 -1.96 -1.74
CA VAL A 54 -7.74 -2.75 -2.91
C VAL A 54 -7.52 -4.22 -2.56
N LEU A 55 -7.01 -4.51 -1.36
CA LEU A 55 -6.71 -5.86 -0.91
C LEU A 55 -7.91 -6.55 -0.24
N GLY A 56 -8.89 -5.78 0.23
CA GLY A 56 -10.04 -6.30 0.98
C GLY A 56 -9.67 -6.78 2.39
N ILE A 57 -8.53 -6.35 2.93
CA ILE A 57 -8.03 -6.69 4.27
C ILE A 57 -7.53 -5.44 4.98
N CYS A 58 -7.62 -5.44 6.32
CA CYS A 58 -6.99 -4.43 7.15
C CYS A 58 -5.50 -4.77 7.31
N ILE A 59 -4.62 -3.82 6.97
CA ILE A 59 -3.16 -3.99 7.14
C ILE A 59 -2.75 -3.44 8.50
N ALA A 60 -3.52 -2.49 9.04
CA ALA A 60 -3.39 -2.05 10.42
C ALA A 60 -4.01 -3.08 11.36
N ASP A 61 -3.21 -4.05 11.80
CA ASP A 61 -3.42 -4.67 13.10
C ASP A 61 -2.89 -3.71 14.19
N GLU A 62 -3.39 -3.82 15.41
CA GLU A 62 -3.37 -2.80 16.48
C GLU A 62 -1.98 -2.44 17.04
N LYS A 63 -0.89 -2.80 16.35
CA LYS A 63 0.48 -2.46 16.75
C LYS A 63 1.25 -1.96 15.54
N GLY A 64 1.63 -0.68 15.58
CA GLY A 64 2.57 -0.07 14.64
C GLY A 64 4.00 -0.61 14.80
N GLU A 65 4.20 -1.92 14.71
CA GLU A 65 5.52 -2.57 14.64
C GLU A 65 5.54 -3.56 13.47
N LEU A 66 6.57 -3.44 12.62
CA LEU A 66 6.96 -4.51 11.71
C LEU A 66 7.38 -5.72 12.56
N VAL A 67 6.60 -6.80 12.49
CA VAL A 67 6.99 -8.08 13.06
C VAL A 67 7.85 -8.84 12.05
N ASP A 68 9.17 -8.78 12.26
CA ASP A 68 10.10 -9.78 11.75
C ASP A 68 9.70 -11.13 12.35
N ALA A 69 8.99 -11.95 11.58
CA ALA A 69 8.56 -13.28 11.99
C ALA A 69 9.05 -14.31 10.97
N THR A 70 10.33 -14.65 11.04
CA THR A 70 10.79 -16.01 10.72
C THR A 70 11.78 -16.46 11.77
N SER A 71 11.25 -16.89 12.92
CA SER A 71 11.90 -17.87 13.78
C SER A 71 10.90 -19.01 13.99
N LYS A 72 11.01 -20.04 13.14
CA LYS A 72 10.68 -21.42 13.48
C LYS A 72 11.45 -22.36 12.56
#